data_AF-A0A4R5K839-F1
#
_entry.id   AF-A0A4R5K839-F1
#
_cell.length_a   1.000
_cell.length_b   1.000
_cell.length_c   1.000
_cell.angle_alpha   90.00
_cell.angle_beta   90.00
_cell.angle_gamma   90.00
#
_symmetry.space_group_name_H-M   'P 1'
#
loop_
_entity.id
_entity.type
_entity.pdbx_description
1 polymer ?
#
loop_
_entity_poly.entity_id
_entity_poly.type
_entity_poly.pdbx_seq_one_letter_code
_entity_poly.pdbx_strand_id
1 'polypeptide(L)' 'MNAFLASCLNGEMDPVVGLERLSDEDLAALADALFRHLDAGEPEFGAQSWYDSVREEIAARRAGAELAEVITPEPDLAG' A
#
# COMPACT_ATOMS: atom_id res chain seq x y z
N MET A 1 2.44 -1.22 -18.53
CA MET A 1 1.13 -1.23 -17.85
C MET A 1 1.34 -1.83 -16.47
N ASN A 2 1.01 -1.16 -15.37
CA ASN A 2 1.08 -1.78 -14.04
C ASN A 2 -0.03 -2.85 -13.97
N ALA A 3 0.34 -4.12 -13.79
CA ALA A 3 -0.62 -5.23 -13.81
C ALA A 3 -1.64 -5.13 -12.66
N PHE A 4 -1.23 -4.58 -11.52
CA PHE A 4 -2.09 -4.39 -10.36
C PHE A 4 -3.12 -3.27 -10.56
N LEU A 5 -2.76 -2.21 -11.29
CA LEU A 5 -3.70 -1.12 -11.62
C LEU A 5 -4.93 -1.66 -12.37
N ALA A 6 -4.71 -2.52 -13.37
CA ALA A 6 -5.82 -3.10 -14.13
C ALA A 6 -6.70 -3.98 -13.23
N SER A 7 -6.11 -4.85 -12.40
CA SER A 7 -6.88 -5.71 -11.49
C SER A 7 -7.66 -4.91 -10.44
N CYS A 8 -7.14 -3.78 -9.97
CA CYS A 8 -7.85 -2.86 -9.09
C CYS A 8 -9.09 -2.26 -9.79
N LEU A 9 -8.91 -1.71 -10.99
CA LEU A 9 -9.96 -0.98 -11.71
C LEU A 9 -11.03 -1.92 -12.30
N ASN A 10 -10.65 -3.14 -12.65
CA ASN A 10 -11.58 -4.18 -13.12
C ASN A 10 -12.34 -4.88 -11.97
N GLY A 11 -11.99 -4.61 -10.70
CA GLY A 11 -12.58 -5.27 -9.54
C GLY A 11 -12.16 -6.73 -9.37
N GLU A 12 -11.02 -7.13 -9.94
CA GLU A 12 -10.45 -8.48 -9.82
C GLU A 12 -9.66 -8.63 -8.51
N MET A 13 -9.18 -7.52 -7.94
CA MET A 13 -8.45 -7.46 -6.68
C MET A 13 -9.37 -7.02 -5.54
N ASP A 14 -9.31 -7.75 -4.42
CA ASP A 14 -9.92 -7.30 -3.16
C ASP A 14 -9.13 -6.13 -2.58
N PRO A 15 -9.76 -5.01 -2.18
CA PRO A 15 -9.07 -3.81 -1.75
C PRO A 15 -8.36 -3.92 -0.40
N VAL A 16 -8.72 -4.89 0.43
CA VAL A 16 -8.08 -5.08 1.74
C VAL A 16 -7.08 -6.23 1.62
N VAL A 17 -7.56 -7.43 1.33
CA VAL A 17 -6.75 -8.66 1.28
C VAL A 17 -5.77 -8.62 0.10
N GLY A 18 -6.12 -7.96 -1.01
CA GLY A 18 -5.23 -7.82 -2.15
C GLY A 18 -4.03 -6.92 -1.84
N LEU A 19 -4.26 -5.79 -1.18
CA LEU A 19 -3.20 -4.84 -0.81
C LEU A 19 -2.28 -5.39 0.29
N GLU A 20 -2.84 -6.05 1.31
CA GLU A 20 -2.06 -6.69 2.38
C GLU A 20 -1.08 -7.74 1.83
N ARG A 21 -1.40 -8.38 0.70
CA ARG A 21 -0.55 -9.40 0.07
C ARG A 21 0.56 -8.82 -0.81
N LEU A 22 0.52 -7.54 -1.14
CA LEU A 22 1.56 -6.89 -1.93
C LEU A 22 2.79 -6.57 -1.09
N SER A 23 3.95 -6.64 -1.74
CA SER A 23 5.20 -6.16 -1.16
C SER A 23 5.20 -4.64 -1.06
N ASP A 24 6.05 -4.05 -0.21
CA ASP A 24 6.14 -2.58 -0.10
C ASP A 24 6.54 -1.92 -1.43
N GLU A 25 7.37 -2.59 -2.22
CA GLU A 25 7.79 -2.14 -3.55
C GLU A 25 6.62 -2.17 -4.56
N ASP A 26 5.78 -3.21 -4.51
CA ASP A 26 4.58 -3.32 -5.34
C ASP A 26 3.51 -2.28 -4.95
N LEU A 27 3.33 -2.03 -3.66
CA LEU A 27 2.44 -0.97 -3.15
C LEU A 27 2.90 0.41 -3.59
N ALA A 28 4.19 0.70 -3.51
CA ALA A 28 4.76 1.96 -4.00
C ALA A 28 4.55 2.12 -5.50
N ALA A 29 4.83 1.08 -6.29
CA ALA A 29 4.62 1.08 -7.73
C ALA A 29 3.14 1.23 -8.13
N LEU A 30 2.22 0.64 -7.35
CA LEU A 30 0.78 0.80 -7.52
C LEU A 30 0.32 2.23 -7.20
N ALA A 31 0.80 2.80 -6.09
CA ALA A 31 0.52 4.19 -5.73
C ALA A 31 0.95 5.17 -6.84
N ASP A 32 2.17 5.01 -7.37
CA ASP A 32 2.68 5.83 -8.47
C ASP A 32 1.87 5.68 -9.77
N ALA A 33 1.39 4.47 -10.05
CA ALA A 33 0.57 4.20 -11.22
C ALA A 33 -0.82 4.83 -11.08
N LEU A 34 -1.45 4.71 -9.91
CA LEU A 34 -2.72 5.34 -9.58
C LEU A 34 -2.62 6.86 -9.60
N PHE A 35 -1.56 7.44 -9.03
CA PHE A 35 -1.31 8.88 -9.08
C PHE A 35 -1.20 9.39 -10.51
N ARG A 36 -0.41 8.73 -11.37
CA ARG A 36 -0.30 9.10 -12.79
C ARG A 36 -1.63 8.94 -13.55
N HIS A 37 -2.44 7.95 -13.18
CA HIS A 37 -3.77 7.76 -13.77
C HIS A 37 -4.75 8.88 -13.37
N LEU A 38 -4.70 9.30 -12.10
CA LEU A 38 -5.48 10.43 -11.59
C LEU A 38 -5.05 11.75 -12.23
N ASP A 39 -3.74 11.95 -12.40
CA ASP A 39 -3.15 13.15 -13.00
C ASP A 39 -3.45 13.28 -14.51
N ALA A 40 -3.73 12.15 -15.20
CA ALA A 40 -4.03 12.13 -16.63
C ALA A 40 -5.36 12.82 -17.02
N GLY A 41 -6.20 13.22 -16.06
CA GLY A 41 -7.39 14.06 -16.27
C GLY A 41 -8.67 13.30 -16.66
N GLU A 42 -8.59 12.01 -16.96
CA GLU A 42 -9.73 11.12 -17.21
C GLU A 42 -9.68 9.87 -16.29
N PRO A 43 -9.75 10.05 -14.95
CA PRO A 43 -9.62 8.93 -14.04
C PRO A 43 -10.80 7.98 -14.15
N GLU A 44 -10.49 6.69 -14.22
CA GLU A 44 -11.50 5.63 -14.18
C GLU A 44 -12.20 5.59 -12.81
N PHE A 45 -13.46 5.15 -12.81
CA PHE A 45 -14.25 5.03 -11.59
C PHE A 45 -13.53 4.15 -10.56
N GLY A 46 -13.41 4.62 -9.33
CA GLY A 46 -12.73 3.90 -8.25
C GLY A 46 -11.22 4.16 -8.15
N ALA A 47 -10.58 4.80 -9.12
CA ALA A 47 -9.13 5.09 -9.08
C ALA A 47 -8.73 5.90 -7.83
N GLN A 48 -9.53 6.91 -7.47
CA GLN A 48 -9.28 7.71 -6.26
C GLN A 48 -9.38 6.86 -4.98
N SER A 49 -10.43 6.03 -4.88
CA SER A 49 -10.62 5.16 -3.72
C SER A 49 -9.48 4.16 -3.57
N TRP A 50 -9.01 3.58 -4.68
CA TRP A 50 -7.84 2.70 -4.67
C TRP A 50 -6.57 3.42 -4.25
N TYR A 51 -6.36 4.65 -4.71
CA TYR A 51 -5.19 5.44 -4.32
C TYR A 51 -5.20 5.74 -2.82
N ASP A 52 -6.34 6.10 -2.25
CA ASP A 52 -6.47 6.33 -0.82
C ASP A 52 -6.22 5.05 -0.01
N SER A 53 -6.80 3.90 -0.40
CA SER A 53 -6.56 2.62 0.28
C SER A 53 -5.10 2.16 0.23
N VAL A 54 -4.42 2.35 -0.91
CA VAL A 54 -2.99 2.03 -1.02
C VAL A 54 -2.15 2.91 -0.09
N ARG A 55 -2.50 4.20 0.03
CA ARG A 55 -1.79 5.12 0.95
C ARG A 55 -2.05 4.77 2.41
N GLU A 56 -3.27 4.39 2.76
CA GLU A 56 -3.63 3.94 4.10
C GLU A 56 -2.83 2.69 4.49
N GLU A 57 -2.73 1.71 3.60
CA GLU A 57 -1.95 0.48 3.84
C GLU A 57 -0.46 0.79 4.02
N ILE A 58 0.13 1.62 3.16
CA ILE A 58 1.54 2.06 3.31
C ILE A 58 1.75 2.77 4.66
N ALA A 59 0.81 3.63 5.08
CA ALA A 59 0.89 4.32 6.35
C ALA A 59 0.75 3.35 7.54
N ALA A 60 -0.17 2.39 7.47
CA ALA A 60 -0.37 1.36 8.48
C ALA A 60 0.89 0.51 8.69
N ARG A 61 1.55 0.10 7.60
CA ARG A 61 2.82 -0.65 7.67
C ARG A 61 3.93 0.14 8.32
N ARG A 62 4.06 1.43 7.97
CA ARG A 62 5.06 2.32 8.59
C ARG A 62 4.82 2.49 10.09
N ALA A 63 3.57 2.71 10.49
CA ALA A 63 3.21 2.80 11.91
C ALA A 63 3.48 1.48 12.66
N GLY A 64 3.18 0.33 12.04
CA GLY A 64 3.49 -0.99 12.61
C GLY A 64 5.00 -1.25 12.74
N ALA A 65 5.80 -0.84 11.76
CA ALA A 65 7.26 -0.93 11.81
C ALA A 65 7.86 -0.04 12.91
N GLU A 66 7.36 1.18 13.07
CA GLU A 66 7.80 2.11 14.13
C GLU A 66 7.51 1.56 15.53
N LEU A 67 6.36 0.90 15.73
CA LEU A 67 6.04 0.21 16.98
C LEU A 67 6.92 -1.03 17.22
N ALA A 68 7.31 -1.75 16.17
CA ALA A 68 8.19 -2.91 16.29
C ALA A 68 9.64 -2.53 16.66
N GLU A 69 10.14 -1.38 16.19
CA GLU A 69 11.47 -0.88 16.53
C GLU A 69 11.59 -0.47 18.02
N VAL A 70 10.50 0.08 18.58
CA VAL A 70 10.42 0.49 20.00
C VAL A 70 10.38 -0.69 20.97
N ILE A 71 9.92 -1.87 20.54
CA ILE A 71 9.89 -3.11 21.34
C ILE A 71 11.12 -3.98 21.05
N THR A 72 12.32 -3.39 21.02
CA THR A 72 13.55 -4.16 21.15
C THR A 72 13.82 -4.38 22.65
N PRO A 73 13.71 -5.61 23.19
CA PRO A 73 14.07 -5.85 24.57
C PRO A 73 15.57 -5.56 24.73
N GLU A 74 15.91 -4.70 25.70
CA GLU A 74 17.30 -4.48 26.10
C GLU A 74 17.97 -5.85 26.30
N PRO A 75 19.18 -6.08 25.74
CA PRO A 75 19.88 -7.33 26.00
C PRO A 75 20.10 -7.42 27.51
N ASP A 76 19.48 -8.45 28.11
CA ASP A 76 19.59 -8.81 29.51
C ASP A 76 21.06 -8.75 29.93
N LEU A 77 21.41 -7.67 30.63
CA LEU A 77 22.71 -7.48 31.24
C LEU A 77 22.79 -8.47 32.39
N ALA A 78 23.26 -9.68 32.06
CA ALA A 78 23.53 -10.76 33.00
C ALA A 78 24.27 -10.21 34.23
N GLY A 79 23.57 -10.25 35.36
CA GLY A 79 24.12 -10.02 36.70
C GLY A 79 24.42 -11.34 37.40
#